data_AF-A0A268S4F5-F1
#
_entry.id   AF-A0A268S4F5-F1
#
_cell.length_a   1.000
_cell.length_b   1.000
_cell.length_c   1.000
_cell.angle_alpha   90.00
_cell.angle_beta   90.00
_cell.angle_gamma   90.00
#
_symmetry.space_group_name_H-M   'P 1'
#
loop_
_entity.id
_entity.type
_entity.pdbx_description
1 polymer ?
#
loop_
_entity_poly.entity_id
_entity_poly.type
_entity_poly.pdbx_seq_one_letter_code
_entity_poly.pdbx_strand_id
1 'polypeptide(L)'
;MQTHTDALKHLLIKGKHCADDAMKLAMSDTDDKPYVTLNYVSQCLSYVNAARSIYYSNLNDHENEDIEQLFILFDRFVDEIMDSYETDHSKQHTLIYFQNMKDLYSTLFPS
;
A
#
# COMPACT_ATOMS: atom_id res chain seq x y z
N MET A 1 -24.07 1.30 -7.67
CA MET A 1 -23.69 0.38 -6.58
C MET A 1 -22.51 -0.50 -7.00
N GLN A 2 -22.65 -1.37 -8.02
CA GLN A 2 -21.54 -2.20 -8.57
C GLN A 2 -20.26 -1.40 -8.92
N THR A 3 -20.42 -0.21 -9.50
CA THR A 3 -19.33 0.65 -9.98
C THR A 3 -18.39 1.18 -8.89
N HIS A 4 -18.87 1.37 -7.66
CA HIS A 4 -18.04 1.88 -6.55
C HIS A 4 -17.12 0.78 -6.00
N THR A 5 -17.62 -0.45 -5.93
CA THR A 5 -16.84 -1.63 -5.54
C THR A 5 -15.73 -1.92 -6.57
N ASP A 6 -16.03 -1.79 -7.86
CA ASP A 6 -15.05 -1.96 -8.94
C ASP A 6 -13.96 -0.88 -8.89
N ALA A 7 -14.34 0.38 -8.65
CA ALA A 7 -13.41 1.50 -8.51
C ALA A 7 -12.50 1.34 -7.28
N LEU A 8 -13.07 0.95 -6.13
CA LEU A 8 -12.32 0.66 -4.90
C LEU A 8 -11.27 -0.43 -5.14
N LYS A 9 -11.70 -1.57 -5.69
CA LYS A 9 -10.80 -2.68 -6.03
C LYS A 9 -9.69 -2.23 -7.00
N HIS A 10 -10.04 -1.47 -8.04
CA HIS A 10 -9.07 -0.98 -9.02
C HIS A 10 -7.99 -0.11 -8.38
N LEU A 11 -8.39 0.85 -7.54
CA LEU A 11 -7.47 1.76 -6.84
C LEU A 11 -6.56 1.00 -5.87
N LEU A 12 -7.11 0.06 -5.12
CA LEU A 12 -6.34 -0.80 -4.21
C LEU A 12 -5.30 -1.64 -4.96
N ILE A 13 -5.66 -2.26 -6.08
CA ILE A 13 -4.70 -3.01 -6.92
C ILE A 13 -3.61 -2.09 -7.48
N LYS A 14 -3.96 -0.87 -7.93
CA LYS A 14 -2.98 0.11 -8.41
C LYS A 14 -2.02 0.54 -7.30
N GLY A 15 -2.52 0.80 -6.09
CA GLY A 15 -1.70 1.06 -4.91
C GLY A 15 -0.71 -0.08 -4.66
N LYS A 16 -1.19 -1.33 -4.59
CA LYS A 16 -0.33 -2.51 -4.43
C LYS A 16 0.82 -2.55 -5.44
N HIS A 17 0.55 -2.32 -6.74
CA HIS A 17 1.62 -2.33 -7.75
C HIS A 17 2.67 -1.25 -7.50
N CYS A 18 2.26 -0.05 -7.09
CA CYS A 18 3.22 0.99 -6.70
C CYS A 18 4.05 0.58 -5.48
N ALA A 19 3.44 -0.09 -4.49
CA ALA A 19 4.17 -0.61 -3.34
C ALA A 19 5.15 -1.75 -3.72
N ASP A 20 4.78 -2.62 -4.66
CA ASP A 20 5.66 -3.66 -5.22
C ASP A 20 6.91 -3.02 -5.87
N ASP A 21 6.71 -1.99 -6.70
CA ASP A 21 7.81 -1.27 -7.35
C ASP A 21 8.69 -0.53 -6.34
N ALA A 22 8.09 0.11 -5.32
CA ALA A 22 8.81 0.77 -4.24
C ALA A 22 9.71 -0.23 -3.49
N MET A 23 9.17 -1.37 -3.06
CA MET A 23 9.97 -2.35 -2.32
C MET A 23 11.05 -3.01 -3.16
N LYS A 24 10.78 -3.27 -4.44
CA LYS A 24 11.79 -3.80 -5.35
C LYS A 24 13.02 -2.89 -5.44
N LEU A 25 12.81 -1.58 -5.46
CA LEU A 25 13.90 -0.60 -5.47
C LEU A 25 14.58 -0.47 -4.11
N ALA A 26 13.79 -0.42 -3.03
CA ALA A 26 14.31 -0.30 -1.66
C ALA A 26 15.20 -1.49 -1.25
N MET A 27 14.95 -2.68 -1.80
CA MET A 27 15.73 -3.90 -1.55
C MET A 27 16.85 -4.13 -2.57
N SER A 28 17.07 -3.23 -3.53
CA SER A 28 18.04 -3.48 -4.58
C SER A 28 19.49 -3.32 -4.09
N ASP A 29 20.32 -4.35 -4.32
CA ASP A 29 21.71 -4.41 -3.84
C ASP A 29 22.67 -3.44 -4.55
N THR A 30 22.28 -2.89 -5.69
CA THR A 30 23.23 -2.22 -6.61
C THR A 30 23.05 -0.71 -6.73
N ASP A 31 21.90 -0.16 -6.36
CA ASP A 31 21.65 1.29 -6.35
C ASP A 31 20.29 1.53 -5.66
N ASP A 32 20.28 1.60 -4.33
CA ASP A 32 19.11 2.15 -3.63
C ASP A 32 18.86 3.57 -4.19
N LYS A 33 17.62 3.83 -4.62
CA LYS A 33 17.22 5.08 -5.28
C LYS A 33 16.11 5.74 -4.46
N PRO A 34 16.44 6.35 -3.30
CA PRO A 34 15.44 6.90 -2.38
C PRO A 34 14.41 7.79 -3.08
N TYR A 35 14.84 8.69 -3.97
CA TYR A 35 13.93 9.58 -4.70
C TYR A 35 12.94 8.83 -5.60
N VAL A 36 13.37 7.74 -6.24
CA VAL A 36 12.49 6.93 -7.10
C VAL A 36 11.55 6.09 -6.24
N THR A 37 12.07 5.47 -5.17
CA THR A 37 11.27 4.73 -4.19
C THR A 37 10.19 5.62 -3.57
N LEU A 38 10.55 6.81 -3.09
CA LEU A 38 9.62 7.77 -2.48
C LEU A 38 8.58 8.30 -3.50
N ASN A 39 8.92 8.38 -4.79
CA ASN A 39 7.93 8.69 -5.83
C ASN A 39 6.90 7.57 -5.98
N TYR A 40 7.32 6.30 -5.96
CA TYR A 40 6.37 5.17 -5.96
C TYR A 40 5.51 5.13 -4.69
N VAL A 41 6.08 5.43 -3.52
CA VAL A 41 5.33 5.58 -2.26
C VAL A 41 4.29 6.69 -2.38
N SER A 42 4.65 7.83 -2.97
CA SER A 42 3.72 8.95 -3.22
C SER A 42 2.57 8.58 -4.15
N GLN A 43 2.85 7.84 -5.23
CA GLN A 43 1.80 7.32 -6.11
C GLN A 43 0.89 6.33 -5.37
N CYS A 44 1.46 5.48 -4.51
CA CYS A 44 0.69 4.55 -3.71
C CYS A 44 -0.26 5.27 -2.75
N LEU A 45 0.24 6.28 -2.02
CA LEU A 45 -0.57 7.15 -1.17
C LEU A 45 -1.74 7.78 -1.94
N SER A 46 -1.49 8.25 -3.17
CA SER A 46 -2.54 8.84 -4.01
C SER A 46 -3.66 7.83 -4.31
N TYR A 47 -3.33 6.60 -4.71
CA TYR A 47 -4.34 5.57 -5.01
C TYR A 47 -5.07 5.11 -3.76
N VAL A 48 -4.35 4.86 -2.65
CA VAL A 48 -4.95 4.36 -1.41
C VAL A 48 -5.82 5.41 -0.73
N ASN A 49 -5.44 6.69 -0.75
CA ASN A 49 -6.30 7.75 -0.19
C ASN A 49 -7.55 8.00 -1.05
N ALA A 50 -7.46 7.83 -2.37
CA ALA A 50 -8.64 7.81 -3.22
C ALA A 50 -9.55 6.60 -2.89
N ALA A 51 -8.98 5.41 -2.68
CA ALA A 51 -9.70 4.23 -2.23
C ALA A 51 -10.41 4.45 -0.88
N ARG A 52 -9.71 5.02 0.11
CA ARG A 52 -10.29 5.41 1.41
C ARG A 52 -11.48 6.34 1.26
N SER A 53 -11.35 7.35 0.39
CA SER A 53 -12.44 8.30 0.15
C SER A 53 -13.70 7.59 -0.37
N ILE A 54 -13.54 6.61 -1.28
CA ILE A 54 -14.66 5.79 -1.76
C ILE A 54 -15.21 4.90 -0.64
N TYR A 55 -14.35 4.19 0.09
CA TYR A 55 -14.75 3.29 1.18
C TYR A 55 -15.56 4.04 2.26
N TYR A 56 -15.00 5.13 2.80
CA TYR A 56 -15.66 5.89 3.87
C TYR A 56 -16.92 6.62 3.42
N SER A 57 -17.04 6.97 2.13
CA SER A 57 -18.29 7.52 1.59
C SER A 57 -19.42 6.49 1.49
N ASN A 58 -19.14 5.19 1.63
CA ASN A 58 -20.09 4.09 1.47
C ASN A 58 -20.10 3.14 2.69
N LEU A 59 -19.62 3.57 3.85
CA LEU A 59 -19.51 2.75 5.07
C LEU A 59 -20.81 2.05 5.45
N ASN A 60 -21.93 2.77 5.39
CA ASN A 60 -23.24 2.28 5.83
C ASN A 60 -23.72 1.02 5.08
N ASP A 61 -23.21 0.81 3.85
CA ASP A 61 -23.65 -0.29 2.99
C ASP A 61 -22.60 -1.41 2.89
N HIS A 62 -21.32 -1.12 3.17
CA HIS A 62 -20.18 -1.95 2.77
C HIS A 62 -19.00 -1.95 3.76
N GLU A 63 -19.27 -1.80 5.06
CA GLU A 63 -18.24 -1.96 6.10
C GLU A 63 -17.53 -3.32 5.95
N ASN A 64 -16.20 -3.28 5.93
CA ASN A 64 -15.37 -4.44 5.74
C ASN A 64 -14.06 -4.26 6.54
N GLU A 65 -13.96 -4.99 7.65
CA GLU A 65 -12.82 -4.95 8.56
C GLU A 65 -11.49 -5.30 7.87
N ASP A 66 -11.49 -6.19 6.87
CA ASP A 66 -10.28 -6.54 6.14
C ASP A 66 -9.77 -5.38 5.26
N ILE A 67 -10.68 -4.56 4.70
CA ILE A 67 -10.30 -3.37 3.94
C ILE A 67 -9.71 -2.30 4.87
N GLU A 68 -10.26 -2.15 6.07
CA GLU A 68 -9.68 -1.26 7.09
C GLU A 68 -8.32 -1.75 7.57
N GLN A 69 -8.21 -3.06 7.82
CA GLN A 69 -6.94 -3.68 8.19
C GLN A 69 -5.89 -3.51 7.08
N LEU A 70 -6.30 -3.54 5.81
CA LEU A 70 -5.44 -3.26 4.66
C LEU A 70 -4.93 -1.81 4.68
N PHE A 71 -5.80 -0.84 4.98
CA PHE A 71 -5.40 0.56 5.15
C PHE A 71 -4.39 0.73 6.29
N ILE A 72 -4.57 0.05 7.41
CA ILE A 72 -3.63 0.11 8.55
C ILE A 72 -2.27 -0.50 8.18
N LEU A 73 -2.26 -1.65 7.51
CA LEU A 73 -1.01 -2.27 7.05
C LEU A 73 -0.28 -1.42 6.02
N PHE A 74 -1.05 -0.73 5.17
CA PHE A 74 -0.51 0.22 4.20
C PHE A 74 0.20 1.40 4.89
N ASP A 75 -0.42 2.02 5.89
CA ASP A 75 0.20 3.13 6.63
C ASP A 75 1.48 2.67 7.32
N ARG A 76 1.48 1.50 7.98
CA ARG A 76 2.69 0.93 8.59
C ARG A 76 3.82 0.71 7.59
N PHE A 77 3.50 0.23 6.39
CA PHE A 77 4.48 0.08 5.32
C PHE A 77 5.07 1.43 4.88
N VAL A 78 4.22 2.44 4.69
CA VAL A 78 4.63 3.78 4.26
C VAL A 78 5.46 4.49 5.32
N ASP A 79 5.04 4.43 6.59
CA ASP A 79 5.76 5.06 7.69
C ASP A 79 7.14 4.42 7.85
N GLU A 80 7.21 3.10 7.84
CA GLU A 80 8.47 2.37 7.98
C GLU A 80 9.43 2.59 6.81
N ILE A 81 8.93 2.65 5.56
CA ILE A 81 9.82 2.92 4.42
C ILE A 81 10.37 4.34 4.48
N MET A 82 9.57 5.33 4.88
CA MET A 82 10.03 6.70 5.05
C MET A 82 11.04 6.82 6.20
N ASP A 83 10.74 6.22 7.35
CA ASP A 83 11.64 6.21 8.51
C ASP A 83 12.97 5.52 8.21
N SER A 84 12.95 4.44 7.41
CA SER A 84 14.17 3.76 6.99
C SER A 84 15.11 4.64 6.17
N TYR A 85 14.55 5.56 5.38
CA TYR A 85 15.33 6.53 4.61
C TYR A 85 15.73 7.75 5.44
N GLU A 86 14.91 8.17 6.40
CA GLU A 86 15.23 9.28 7.31
C GLU A 86 16.37 8.93 8.27
N THR A 87 16.33 7.73 8.84
CA THR A 87 17.24 7.31 9.91
C THR A 87 18.35 6.37 9.45
N ASP A 88 18.38 6.03 8.15
CA ASP A 88 19.34 5.10 7.51
C ASP A 88 19.41 3.74 8.25
N HIS A 89 18.24 3.19 8.59
CA HIS A 89 18.13 1.93 9.33
C HIS A 89 17.83 0.72 8.42
N SER A 90 17.94 -0.49 9.00
CA SER A 90 17.65 -1.74 8.30
C SER A 90 16.19 -1.86 7.84
N LYS A 91 16.00 -2.03 6.54
CA LYS A 91 14.67 -2.15 5.90
C LYS A 91 13.97 -3.51 6.14
N GLN A 92 14.45 -4.30 7.11
CA GLN A 92 13.88 -5.61 7.44
C GLN A 92 12.43 -5.51 7.95
N HIS A 93 12.15 -4.51 8.79
CA HIS A 93 10.80 -4.25 9.27
C HIS A 93 9.88 -3.78 8.14
N THR A 94 10.40 -2.95 7.21
CA THR A 94 9.68 -2.54 6.00
C THR A 94 9.22 -3.74 5.18
N LEU A 95 10.10 -4.74 5.01
CA LEU A 95 9.79 -5.98 4.30
C LEU A 95 8.69 -6.79 5.00
N ILE A 96 8.70 -6.87 6.33
CA ILE A 96 7.66 -7.57 7.10
C ILE A 96 6.30 -6.92 6.91
N TYR A 97 6.21 -5.59 7.05
CA TYR A 97 4.94 -4.88 6.87
C TYR A 97 4.42 -4.98 5.44
N PHE A 98 5.32 -4.90 4.47
CA PHE A 98 4.99 -5.11 3.06
C PHE A 98 4.44 -6.51 2.78
N GLN A 99 5.05 -7.57 3.33
CA GLN A 99 4.58 -8.94 3.14
C GLN A 99 3.19 -9.15 3.75
N ASN A 100 2.98 -8.68 4.99
CA ASN A 100 1.67 -8.76 5.65
C ASN A 100 0.59 -8.06 4.82
N MET A 101 0.90 -6.87 4.28
CA MET A 101 0.00 -6.14 3.40
C MET A 101 -0.30 -6.94 2.12
N LYS A 102 0.71 -7.54 1.48
CA LYS A 102 0.55 -8.35 0.26
C LYS A 102 -0.27 -9.62 0.47
N ASP A 103 -0.10 -10.26 1.61
CA ASP A 103 -0.86 -11.46 1.95
C ASP A 103 -2.35 -11.11 2.07
N LEU A 104 -2.69 -10.00 2.74
CA LEU A 104 -4.07 -9.53 2.83
C LEU A 104 -4.64 -9.11 1.47
N TYR A 105 -3.85 -8.41 0.63
CA TYR A 105 -4.23 -8.12 -0.76
C TYR A 105 -4.61 -9.39 -1.53
N SER A 106 -3.86 -10.47 -1.34
CA SER A 106 -4.07 -11.74 -2.05
C SER A 106 -5.32 -12.48 -1.59
N THR A 107 -5.68 -12.35 -0.31
CA THR A 107 -6.95 -12.84 0.24
C THR A 107 -8.14 -12.05 -0.29
N LEU A 108 -8.04 -10.71 -0.31
CA LEU A 108 -9.13 -9.83 -0.73
C LEU A 108 -9.38 -9.84 -2.25
N PHE A 109 -8.32 -9.99 -3.04
CA PHE A 109 -8.37 -9.89 -4.50
C PHE A 109 -7.63 -11.06 -5.15
N PRO A 110 -8.17 -12.29 -5.04
CA PRO A 110 -7.57 -13.45 -5.69
C PRO A 110 -7.59 -13.31 -7.22
N SER A 111 -6.54 -13.83 -7.85
CA SER A 111 -6.34 -13.89 -9.30
C SER A 111 -7.35 -14.79 -10.00
#